data_AF-A0A2I0Q6Y7-F1
#
_entry.id   AF-A0A2I0Q6Y7-F1
#
_cell.length_a   1.000
_cell.length_b   1.000
_cell.length_c   1.000
_cell.angle_alpha   90.00
_cell.angle_beta   90.00
_cell.angle_gamma   90.00
#
_symmetry.space_group_name_H-M   'P 1'
#
loop_
_entity.id
_entity.type
_entity.pdbx_description
1 polymer ?
#
loop_
_entity_poly.entity_id
_entity_poly.type
_entity_poly.pdbx_seq_one_letter_code
_entity_poly.pdbx_strand_id
1 'polypeptide(L)'
;MAVAYFGAKSEKIMYWGVVPIFFGEILRLWAAGYIRKNKVLSLVGPYQYVRNPLYVGSFLIGAGFGIFIGNFIILALIIIIFLLIYTLQINSEEKKLAEIFGEKYLTYKKNVGRWIPRLKPYGEEREKFGVHLAIFKNKEYNAISGCLGMIFLILFLRMIK
;
A
#
# COMPACT_ATOMS: atom_id res chain seq x y z
N MET A 1 18.95 -26.24 -4.89
CA MET A 1 19.59 -25.01 -4.38
C MET A 1 20.00 -24.09 -5.55
N ALA A 2 19.03 -23.70 -6.40
CA ALA A 2 19.33 -23.10 -7.72
C ALA A 2 18.36 -21.97 -8.13
N VAL A 3 17.85 -21.18 -7.17
CA VAL A 3 17.00 -19.99 -7.45
C VAL A 3 17.73 -18.67 -7.12
N ALA A 4 19.02 -18.75 -6.76
CA ALA A 4 19.78 -17.59 -6.26
C ALA A 4 20.62 -16.85 -7.32
N TYR A 5 20.62 -17.26 -8.60
CA TYR A 5 21.63 -16.76 -9.55
C TYR A 5 21.16 -15.74 -10.59
N PHE A 6 19.95 -15.19 -10.47
CA PHE A 6 19.52 -14.13 -11.38
C PHE A 6 18.73 -13.04 -10.65
N GLY A 7 19.36 -11.89 -10.41
CA GLY A 7 18.57 -10.67 -10.24
C GLY A 7 19.22 -9.40 -9.67
N ALA A 8 20.45 -9.43 -9.15
CA ALA A 8 21.16 -8.19 -8.83
C ALA A 8 22.67 -8.35 -9.04
N LYS A 9 23.26 -7.50 -9.89
CA LYS A 9 24.73 -7.42 -10.09
C LYS A 9 25.50 -6.97 -8.83
N SER A 10 24.81 -6.52 -7.79
CA SER A 10 25.40 -6.06 -6.52
C SER A 10 24.43 -6.24 -5.36
N GLU A 11 24.85 -6.89 -4.27
CA GLU A 11 24.04 -7.04 -3.06
C GLU A 11 23.55 -5.71 -2.49
N LYS A 12 24.35 -4.65 -2.67
CA LYS A 12 24.02 -3.28 -2.23
C LYS A 12 22.75 -2.76 -2.89
N ILE A 13 22.46 -3.15 -4.13
CA ILE A 13 21.28 -2.64 -4.84
C ILE A 13 19.97 -3.16 -4.25
N MET A 14 20.01 -4.32 -3.60
CA MET A 14 18.84 -4.99 -3.05
C MET A 14 18.31 -4.23 -1.84
N TYR A 15 19.19 -3.64 -1.01
CA TYR A 15 18.80 -2.84 0.15
C TYR A 15 17.96 -1.60 -0.21
N TRP A 16 18.01 -1.13 -1.47
CA TRP A 16 17.09 -0.09 -1.93
C TRP A 16 15.63 -0.52 -1.89
N GLY A 17 15.31 -1.82 -1.80
CA GLY A 17 13.96 -2.32 -1.59
C GLY A 17 13.33 -1.87 -0.26
N VAL A 18 14.14 -1.49 0.74
CA VAL A 18 13.66 -0.94 2.01
C VAL A 18 12.97 0.42 1.80
N VAL A 19 13.40 1.20 0.81
CA VAL A 19 12.85 2.54 0.54
C VAL A 19 11.36 2.50 0.18
N PRO A 20 10.91 1.76 -0.86
CA PRO A 20 9.48 1.64 -1.16
C PRO A 20 8.71 0.91 -0.06
N ILE A 21 9.30 -0.03 0.70
CA ILE A 21 8.63 -0.61 1.88
C ILE A 21 8.30 0.48 2.90
N PHE A 22 9.28 1.32 3.25
CA PHE A 22 9.13 2.39 4.21
C PHE A 22 8.06 3.41 3.80
N PHE A 23 8.12 3.89 2.55
CA PHE A 23 7.10 4.83 2.06
C PHE A 23 5.71 4.19 1.93
N GLY A 24 5.65 2.90 1.58
CA GLY A 24 4.41 2.15 1.53
C GLY A 24 3.75 2.03 2.91
N GLU A 25 4.53 1.73 3.95
CA GLU A 25 4.07 1.69 5.35
C GLU A 25 3.60 3.07 5.82
N ILE A 26 4.35 4.14 5.53
CA ILE A 26 3.93 5.51 5.86
C ILE A 26 2.60 5.85 5.21
N LEU A 27 2.45 5.57 3.91
CA LEU A 27 1.21 5.86 3.19
C LEU A 27 0.03 5.07 3.76
N ARG A 28 0.24 3.80 4.11
CA ARG A 28 -0.77 2.96 4.74
C ARG A 28 -1.17 3.48 6.11
N LEU A 29 -0.20 3.79 6.96
CA LEU A 29 -0.43 4.34 8.29
C LEU A 29 -1.19 5.67 8.21
N TRP A 30 -0.79 6.54 7.28
CA TRP A 30 -1.46 7.82 7.02
C TRP A 30 -2.92 7.61 6.60
N ALA A 31 -3.19 6.67 5.69
CA ALA A 31 -4.55 6.34 5.26
C ALA A 31 -5.39 5.72 6.39
N ALA A 32 -4.79 4.81 7.16
CA ALA A 32 -5.46 4.13 8.25
C ALA A 32 -5.90 5.08 9.36
N GLY A 33 -5.25 6.23 9.55
CA GLY A 33 -5.71 7.22 10.54
C GLY A 33 -6.94 8.03 10.13
N TYR A 34 -7.40 7.91 8.88
CA TYR A 34 -8.57 8.62 8.35
C TYR A 34 -9.69 7.69 7.87
N ILE A 35 -9.44 6.38 7.74
CA ILE A 35 -10.45 5.43 7.28
C ILE A 35 -11.37 4.97 8.40
N ARG A 36 -12.67 5.19 8.18
CA ARG A 36 -13.77 4.63 9.00
C ARG A 36 -14.67 3.80 8.11
N LYS A 37 -14.22 2.56 7.85
CA LYS A 37 -14.83 1.62 6.87
C LYS A 37 -16.36 1.60 6.94
N ASN A 38 -17.01 1.87 5.82
CA ASN A 38 -18.46 1.85 5.61
C ASN A 38 -19.30 2.78 6.52
N LYS A 39 -18.67 3.62 7.36
CA LYS A 39 -19.39 4.55 8.25
C LYS A 39 -19.44 5.96 7.68
N VAL A 40 -18.31 6.43 7.17
CA VAL A 40 -18.19 7.71 6.49
C VAL A 40 -17.28 7.57 5.29
N LEU A 41 -17.57 8.32 4.24
CA LEU A 41 -16.69 8.39 3.09
C LEU A 41 -15.42 9.16 3.47
N SER A 42 -14.26 8.51 3.39
CA SER A 42 -12.98 9.15 3.70
C SER A 42 -12.55 10.05 2.56
N LEU A 43 -12.52 11.36 2.82
CA LEU A 43 -12.18 12.42 1.88
C LEU A 43 -11.01 13.29 2.36
N VAL A 44 -10.28 12.84 3.39
CA VAL A 44 -9.22 13.61 4.06
C VAL A 44 -7.91 12.81 4.09
N GLY A 45 -6.79 13.52 4.23
CA GLY A 45 -5.46 12.90 4.23
C GLY A 45 -5.11 12.35 2.85
N PRO A 46 -4.57 11.12 2.73
CA PRO A 46 -4.13 10.60 1.44
C PRO A 46 -5.29 10.35 0.46
N TYR A 47 -6.51 10.19 0.98
CA TYR A 47 -7.72 10.06 0.17
C TYR A 47 -8.03 11.32 -0.67
N GLN A 48 -7.45 12.48 -0.33
CA GLN A 48 -7.58 13.69 -1.15
C GLN A 48 -6.78 13.61 -2.44
N TYR A 49 -5.77 12.74 -2.50
CA TYR A 49 -4.84 12.64 -3.62
C TYR A 49 -5.15 11.40 -4.46
N VAL A 50 -5.45 10.27 -3.84
CA VAL A 50 -5.75 9.01 -4.51
C VAL A 50 -6.85 8.27 -3.77
N ARG A 51 -7.74 7.57 -4.48
CA ARG A 51 -8.89 6.91 -3.85
C ARG A 51 -8.54 5.67 -3.02
N ASN A 52 -7.44 5.02 -3.38
CA ASN A 52 -7.05 3.71 -2.85
C ASN A 52 -5.63 3.73 -2.23
N PRO A 53 -5.33 4.66 -1.29
CA PRO A 53 -3.96 4.84 -0.79
C PRO A 53 -3.42 3.62 -0.03
N LEU A 54 -4.28 2.85 0.65
CA LEU A 54 -3.88 1.59 1.30
C LEU A 54 -3.35 0.57 0.27
N TYR A 55 -3.99 0.49 -0.90
CA TYR A 55 -3.56 -0.40 -1.98
C TYR A 55 -2.29 0.09 -2.65
N VAL A 56 -2.15 1.40 -2.86
CA VAL A 56 -0.89 2.00 -3.35
C VAL A 56 0.26 1.72 -2.37
N GLY A 57 0.05 1.89 -1.07
CA GLY A 57 1.07 1.56 -0.08
C GLY A 57 1.41 0.06 -0.05
N SER A 58 0.41 -0.81 -0.19
CA SER A 58 0.61 -2.26 -0.30
C SER A 58 1.41 -2.66 -1.55
N PHE A 59 1.18 -1.97 -2.67
CA PHE A 59 1.97 -2.14 -3.89
C PHE A 59 3.44 -1.81 -3.66
N LEU A 60 3.71 -0.67 -3.04
CA LEU A 60 5.07 -0.21 -2.74
C LEU A 60 5.80 -1.20 -1.82
N ILE A 61 5.12 -1.72 -0.80
CA ILE A 61 5.66 -2.76 0.08
C ILE A 61 5.99 -4.03 -0.71
N GLY A 62 5.06 -4.53 -1.51
CA GLY A 62 5.28 -5.72 -2.34
C GLY A 62 6.44 -5.54 -3.32
N ALA A 63 6.44 -4.45 -4.08
CA ALA A 63 7.51 -4.13 -5.03
C ALA A 63 8.87 -3.99 -4.32
N GLY A 64 8.87 -3.35 -3.15
CA GLY A 64 10.05 -3.23 -2.30
C GLY A 64 10.60 -4.56 -1.82
N PHE A 65 9.74 -5.50 -1.42
CA PHE A 65 10.17 -6.86 -1.12
C PHE A 65 10.72 -7.60 -2.33
N GLY A 66 10.13 -7.42 -3.52
CA GLY A 66 10.68 -7.97 -4.76
C GLY A 66 12.11 -7.49 -5.04
N ILE A 67 12.36 -6.18 -4.84
CA ILE A 67 13.70 -5.57 -4.96
C ILE A 67 14.63 -6.07 -3.83
N PHE A 68 14.12 -6.18 -2.60
CA PHE A 68 14.89 -6.60 -1.43
C PHE A 68 15.32 -8.06 -1.49
N ILE A 69 14.50 -8.92 -2.11
CA ILE A 69 14.87 -10.30 -2.44
C ILE A 69 15.86 -10.33 -3.61
N GLY A 70 15.85 -9.29 -4.46
CA GLY A 70 16.73 -9.12 -5.62
C GLY A 70 16.57 -10.21 -6.66
N ASN A 71 15.33 -10.66 -6.87
CA ASN A 71 14.97 -11.62 -7.91
C ASN A 71 13.91 -10.97 -8.81
N PHE A 72 14.26 -10.77 -10.08
CA PHE A 72 13.40 -10.07 -11.03
C PHE A 72 12.10 -10.83 -11.33
N ILE A 73 12.14 -12.17 -11.31
CA ILE A 73 10.96 -13.01 -11.52
C ILE A 73 9.98 -12.81 -10.36
N ILE A 74 10.47 -12.80 -9.12
CA ILE A 74 9.65 -12.56 -7.94
C ILE A 74 9.02 -11.15 -7.99
N LEU A 75 9.81 -10.13 -8.36
CA LEU A 75 9.30 -8.77 -8.52
C LEU A 75 8.19 -8.71 -9.58
N ALA A 76 8.41 -9.32 -10.75
CA ALA A 76 7.41 -9.37 -11.83
C ALA A 76 6.14 -10.09 -11.38
N LEU A 77 6.26 -11.23 -10.70
CA LEU A 77 5.13 -11.97 -10.14
C LEU A 77 4.33 -11.13 -9.14
N ILE A 78 5.01 -10.41 -8.24
CA ILE A 78 4.35 -9.52 -7.28
C ILE A 78 3.55 -8.43 -8.02
N ILE A 79 4.13 -7.80 -9.04
CA ILE A 79 3.45 -6.76 -9.82
C ILE A 79 2.21 -7.34 -10.53
N ILE A 80 2.33 -8.51 -11.15
CA ILE A 80 1.23 -9.16 -11.88
C ILE A 80 0.11 -9.55 -10.91
N ILE A 81 0.45 -10.25 -9.81
CA ILE A 81 -0.52 -10.66 -8.79
C ILE A 81 -1.21 -9.43 -8.20
N PHE A 82 -0.47 -8.35 -7.95
CA PHE A 82 -1.02 -7.11 -7.47
C PHE A 82 -2.08 -6.55 -8.44
N LEU A 83 -1.74 -6.42 -9.72
CA LEU A 83 -2.64 -5.87 -10.73
C LEU A 83 -3.90 -6.73 -10.89
N LEU A 84 -3.78 -8.05 -10.83
CA LEU A 84 -4.92 -8.97 -10.94
C LEU A 84 -5.83 -8.91 -9.71
N ILE A 85 -5.28 -9.15 -8.52
CA ILE A 85 -6.09 -9.31 -7.31
C ILE A 85 -6.64 -7.97 -6.83
N TYR A 86 -5.79 -6.95 -6.74
CA TYR A 86 -6.22 -5.69 -6.14
C TYR A 86 -7.11 -4.86 -7.05
N THR A 87 -7.01 -5.00 -8.37
CA THR A 87 -7.99 -4.37 -9.27
C THR A 87 -9.39 -4.94 -9.06
N LEU A 88 -9.51 -6.26 -8.91
CA LEU A 88 -10.80 -6.90 -8.62
C LEU A 88 -11.35 -6.46 -7.26
N GLN A 89 -10.49 -6.47 -6.23
CA GLN A 89 -10.87 -6.05 -4.89
C GLN A 89 -11.33 -4.58 -4.87
N ILE A 90 -10.54 -3.67 -5.46
CA ILE A 90 -10.88 -2.25 -5.55
C ILE A 90 -12.18 -2.07 -6.32
N ASN A 91 -12.40 -2.77 -7.43
CA ASN A 91 -13.67 -2.67 -8.16
C ASN A 91 -14.87 -3.09 -7.30
N SER A 92 -14.74 -4.15 -6.50
CA SER A 92 -15.78 -4.58 -5.56
C SER A 92 -16.03 -3.52 -4.49
N GLU A 93 -14.96 -2.98 -3.89
CA GLU A 93 -15.06 -1.94 -2.87
C GLU A 93 -15.65 -0.64 -3.43
N GLU A 94 -15.23 -0.20 -4.61
CA GLU A 94 -15.77 1.00 -5.25
C GLU A 94 -17.26 0.85 -5.58
N LYS A 95 -17.73 -0.35 -5.96
CA LYS A 95 -19.17 -0.63 -6.16
C LYS A 95 -19.92 -0.50 -4.84
N LYS A 96 -19.42 -1.14 -3.78
CA LYS A 96 -20.01 -1.04 -2.44
C LYS A 96 -20.04 0.40 -1.92
N LEU A 97 -19.00 1.20 -2.16
CA LEU A 97 -18.97 2.61 -1.78
C LEU A 97 -20.00 3.44 -2.57
N ALA A 98 -20.22 3.13 -3.84
CA ALA A 98 -21.28 3.76 -4.62
C ALA A 98 -22.67 3.40 -4.09
N GLU A 99 -22.89 2.16 -3.68
CA GLU A 99 -24.15 1.72 -3.05
C GLU A 99 -24.41 2.41 -1.70
N ILE A 100 -23.39 2.55 -0.85
CA ILE A 100 -23.53 3.13 0.49
C ILE A 100 -23.64 4.66 0.44
N PHE A 101 -22.84 5.33 -0.40
CA PHE A 101 -22.68 6.79 -0.35
C PHE A 101 -23.23 7.53 -1.58
N GLY A 102 -23.74 6.82 -2.59
CA GLY A 102 -24.42 7.37 -3.75
C GLY A 102 -23.64 8.47 -4.47
N GLU A 103 -24.32 9.57 -4.77
CA GLU A 103 -23.78 10.73 -5.50
C GLU A 103 -22.54 11.35 -4.87
N LYS A 104 -22.42 11.31 -3.54
CA LYS A 104 -21.24 11.83 -2.84
C LYS A 104 -19.98 11.06 -3.26
N TYR A 105 -20.08 9.73 -3.36
CA TYR A 105 -18.98 8.90 -3.83
C TYR A 105 -18.76 9.03 -5.34
N LEU A 106 -19.83 9.09 -6.15
CA LEU A 106 -19.68 9.26 -7.60
C LEU A 106 -18.98 10.57 -7.96
N THR A 107 -19.28 11.66 -7.27
CA THR A 107 -18.61 12.95 -7.42
C THR A 107 -17.13 12.86 -7.03
N TYR A 108 -16.83 12.26 -5.89
CA TYR A 108 -15.45 12.00 -5.47
C TYR A 108 -14.69 11.13 -6.49
N LYS A 109 -15.32 10.08 -6.99
CA LYS A 109 -14.77 9.17 -8.01
C LYS A 109 -14.43 9.89 -9.32
N LYS A 110 -15.24 10.85 -9.77
CA LYS A 110 -14.93 11.65 -10.96
C LYS A 110 -13.69 12.54 -10.78
N ASN A 111 -13.44 12.99 -9.54
CA ASN A 111 -12.43 14.01 -9.27
C ASN A 111 -11.09 13.47 -8.77
N VAL A 112 -11.05 12.29 -8.14
CA VAL A 112 -9.83 11.74 -7.53
C VAL A 112 -9.44 10.45 -8.21
N GLY A 113 -8.18 10.31 -8.65
CA GLY A 113 -7.71 9.14 -9.40
C GLY A 113 -7.73 7.85 -8.57
N ARG A 114 -7.93 6.70 -9.24
CA ARG A 114 -7.92 5.38 -8.60
C ARG A 114 -6.54 5.01 -8.02
N TRP A 115 -5.52 5.23 -8.85
CA TRP A 115 -4.14 4.77 -8.63
C TRP A 115 -3.14 5.93 -8.66
N ILE A 116 -3.33 6.83 -9.63
CA ILE A 116 -2.44 7.97 -9.84
C ILE A 116 -2.88 9.10 -8.91
N PRO A 117 -2.00 9.58 -8.02
CA PRO A 117 -2.32 10.67 -7.12
C PRO A 117 -2.47 11.99 -7.87
N ARG A 118 -3.39 12.83 -7.41
CA ARG A 118 -3.47 14.24 -7.79
C ARG A 118 -2.24 14.98 -7.25
N LEU A 119 -1.87 16.08 -7.90
CA LEU A 119 -0.85 17.00 -7.37
C LEU A 119 -1.41 17.95 -6.30
N LYS A 120 -2.72 18.25 -6.38
CA LYS A 120 -3.44 19.10 -5.42
C LYS A 120 -4.53 18.30 -4.71
N PRO A 121 -4.73 18.49 -3.40
CA PRO A 121 -5.75 17.78 -2.64
C PRO A 121 -7.14 18.04 -3.22
N TYR A 122 -8.00 17.04 -3.16
CA TYR A 122 -9.43 17.18 -3.39
C TYR A 122 -10.13 17.67 -2.11
N GLY A 123 -10.98 18.68 -2.25
CA GLY A 123 -11.74 19.25 -1.15
C GLY A 123 -10.90 20.00 -0.11
N GLU A 124 -11.60 20.72 0.76
CA GLU A 124 -10.99 21.52 1.83
C GLU A 124 -11.17 20.88 3.20
N GLU A 125 -11.86 19.73 3.27
CA GLU A 125 -12.09 19.01 4.52
C GLU A 125 -10.75 18.72 5.22
N ARG A 126 -10.76 18.90 6.55
CA ARG A 126 -9.63 18.62 7.43
C ARG A 126 -10.15 17.83 8.61
N GLU A 127 -9.39 16.82 8.98
CA GLU A 127 -9.65 16.02 10.16
C GLU A 127 -8.33 15.80 10.90
N LYS A 128 -8.38 15.60 12.22
CA LYS A 128 -7.18 15.23 12.97
C LYS A 128 -6.84 13.76 12.69
N PHE A 129 -5.56 13.47 12.50
CA PHE A 129 -5.08 12.10 12.34
C PHE A 129 -5.37 11.27 13.59
N GLY A 130 -6.09 10.16 13.42
CA GLY A 130 -6.40 9.26 14.52
C GLY A 130 -5.32 8.19 14.71
N VAL A 131 -4.33 8.43 15.58
CA VAL A 131 -3.27 7.42 15.87
C VAL A 131 -3.88 6.11 16.37
N HIS A 132 -4.77 6.16 17.36
CA HIS A 132 -5.46 4.97 17.87
C HIS A 132 -6.34 4.30 16.81
N LEU A 133 -6.92 5.10 15.90
CA LEU A 133 -7.70 4.59 14.77
C LEU A 133 -6.80 3.81 13.80
N ALA A 134 -5.65 4.37 13.45
CA ALA A 134 -4.68 3.75 12.54
C ALA A 134 -4.11 2.45 13.13
N ILE A 135 -3.54 2.54 14.34
CA ILE A 135 -2.81 1.44 14.95
C ILE A 135 -3.77 0.35 15.41
N PHE A 136 -4.68 0.64 16.35
CA PHE A 136 -5.43 -0.42 17.02
C PHE A 136 -6.70 -0.82 16.29
N LYS A 137 -7.47 0.15 15.78
CA LYS A 137 -8.77 -0.14 15.15
C LYS A 137 -8.63 -0.65 13.72
N ASN A 138 -7.75 -0.06 12.93
CA ASN A 138 -7.44 -0.53 11.58
C ASN A 138 -6.31 -1.56 11.55
N LYS A 139 -5.71 -1.87 12.70
CA LYS A 139 -4.73 -2.94 12.90
C LYS A 139 -3.48 -2.81 12.03
N GLU A 140 -3.02 -1.58 11.75
CA GLU A 140 -1.79 -1.40 10.95
C GLU A 140 -0.55 -1.95 11.67
N TYR A 141 -0.60 -2.21 12.98
CA TYR A 141 0.48 -2.94 13.67
C TYR A 141 0.76 -4.32 13.05
N ASN A 142 -0.22 -4.96 12.41
CA ASN A 142 -0.02 -6.24 11.69
C ASN A 142 0.83 -6.06 10.44
N ALA A 143 0.64 -4.97 9.68
CA ALA A 143 1.43 -4.70 8.49
C ALA A 143 2.87 -4.36 8.88
N ILE A 144 3.04 -3.47 9.86
CA ILE A 144 4.34 -3.06 10.39
C ILE A 144 5.12 -4.28 10.91
N SER A 145 4.52 -5.10 11.78
CA SER A 145 5.20 -6.27 12.34
C SER A 145 5.50 -7.33 11.28
N GLY A 146 4.58 -7.53 10.32
CA GLY A 146 4.80 -8.41 9.18
C GLY A 146 5.98 -7.96 8.31
N CYS A 147 6.09 -6.66 8.02
CA CYS A 147 7.20 -6.10 7.27
C CYS A 147 8.53 -6.27 8.02
N LEU A 148 8.57 -5.95 9.31
CA LEU A 148 9.76 -6.13 10.15
C LEU A 148 10.20 -7.60 10.23
N GLY A 149 9.25 -8.51 10.45
CA GLY A 149 9.51 -9.94 10.49
C GLY A 149 10.05 -10.48 9.16
N MET A 150 9.49 -10.02 8.03
CA MET A 150 9.95 -10.44 6.70
C MET A 150 11.34 -9.87 6.37
N ILE A 151 11.62 -8.61 6.73
CA ILE A 151 12.96 -8.02 6.58
C ILE A 151 13.97 -8.82 7.39
N PHE A 152 13.67 -9.08 8.67
CA PHE A 152 14.53 -9.89 9.54
C PHE A 152 14.77 -11.28 8.96
N LEU A 153 13.71 -11.98 8.51
CA LEU A 153 13.83 -13.29 7.90
C LEU A 153 14.74 -13.28 6.66
N ILE A 154 14.56 -12.31 5.76
CA ILE A 154 15.39 -12.21 4.55
C ILE A 154 16.86 -11.96 4.92
N LEU A 155 17.12 -11.08 5.90
CA LEU A 155 18.49 -10.82 6.37
C LEU A 155 19.11 -12.06 7.02
N PHE A 156 18.37 -12.74 7.89
CA PHE A 156 18.80 -13.97 8.54
C PHE A 156 19.13 -15.06 7.53
N LEU A 157 18.25 -15.30 6.54
CA LEU A 157 18.46 -16.27 5.47
C LEU A 157 19.67 -15.95 4.59
N ARG A 158 20.13 -14.70 4.55
CA ARG A 158 21.36 -14.30 3.86
C ARG A 158 22.61 -14.53 4.71
N MET A 159 22.52 -14.38 6.03
CA MET A 159 23.67 -14.59 6.93
C MET A 159 24.08 -16.07 7.04
N ILE A 160 23.15 -16.99 6.83
CA ILE A 160 23.39 -18.44 6.91
C ILE A 160 23.82 -19.06 5.56
N LYS A 161 23.88 -18.25 4.49
CA LYS A 161 24.39 -18.67 3.17
C LYS A 161 25.80 -18.16 2.98
#